data_AF-A0A479ZW12-F1
#
_entry.id   AF-A0A479ZW12-F1
#
_cell.length_a   1.000
_cell.length_b   1.000
_cell.length_c   1.000
_cell.angle_alpha   90.00
_cell.angle_beta   90.00
_cell.angle_gamma   90.00
#
_symmetry.space_group_name_H-M   'P 1'
#
loop_
_entity.id
_entity.type
_entity.pdbx_description
1 polymer ?
#
loop_
_entity_poly.entity_id
_entity_poly.type
_entity_poly.pdbx_seq_one_letter_code
_entity_poly.pdbx_strand_id
1 'polypeptide(L)'
;MAYTITSQCISCNLCVSVCPNGAIQEVEGKHVIDSEKCTNCANTIYTVPQCKAVCPTASGCVEESKDYWEMWFATYNRVIAKLTNKQDYWERWYNTYSQKLAEQLKKQQAAI
;
A
#
# COMPACT_ATOMS: atom_id res chain seq x y z
N MET A 1 2.78 6.75 6.17
CA MET A 1 3.95 5.95 6.59
C MET A 1 4.39 6.59 7.88
N ALA A 2 4.68 5.83 8.93
CA ALA A 2 5.19 6.37 10.17
C ALA A 2 6.56 5.72 10.44
N TYR A 3 7.40 6.38 11.22
CA TYR A 3 8.61 5.76 11.75
C TYR A 3 8.27 4.96 13.00
N THR A 4 8.98 3.86 13.24
CA THR A 4 8.86 3.06 14.45
C THR A 4 10.23 2.90 15.12
N ILE A 5 10.22 2.68 16.44
CA ILE A 5 11.42 2.41 17.23
C ILE A 5 11.62 0.90 17.32
N THR A 6 12.81 0.42 16.98
CA THR A 6 13.15 -1.00 17.00
C THR A 6 13.79 -1.41 18.32
N SER A 7 14.01 -2.73 18.50
CA SER A 7 14.79 -3.26 19.61
C SER A 7 16.26 -2.85 19.61
N GLN A 8 16.76 -2.22 18.53
CA GLN A 8 18.12 -1.69 18.43
C GLN A 8 18.24 -0.27 19.04
N CYS A 9 17.17 0.24 19.65
CA CYS A 9 17.20 1.46 20.43
C CYS A 9 17.98 1.24 21.74
N ILE A 10 18.93 2.14 22.02
CA ILE A 10 19.76 2.14 23.24
C ILE A 10 19.33 3.22 24.24
N SER A 11 18.13 3.77 24.09
CA SER A 11 17.55 4.81 24.94
C SER A 11 18.44 6.05 25.16
N CYS A 12 19.17 6.48 24.12
CA CYS A 12 20.11 7.62 24.18
C CYS A 12 19.48 9.02 24.20
N ASN A 13 18.14 9.12 24.09
CA ASN A 13 17.35 10.38 24.12
C ASN A 13 17.61 11.42 23.01
N LEU A 14 18.55 11.20 22.09
CA LEU A 14 18.87 12.15 21.01
C LEU A 14 17.69 12.42 20.07
N CYS A 15 16.87 11.40 19.77
CA CYS A 15 15.75 11.54 18.84
C CYS A 15 14.58 12.36 19.43
N VAL A 16 14.46 12.43 20.75
CA VAL A 16 13.37 13.13 21.45
C VAL A 16 13.47 14.64 21.24
N SER A 17 14.67 15.20 21.39
CA SER A 17 14.90 16.65 21.30
C SER A 17 14.78 17.20 19.88
N VAL A 18 15.02 16.37 18.86
CA VAL A 18 14.99 16.79 17.45
C VAL A 18 13.64 16.57 16.77
N CYS A 19 12.68 15.90 17.42
CA CYS A 19 11.38 15.66 16.84
C CYS A 19 10.53 16.95 16.84
N PRO A 20 10.24 17.56 15.68
CA PRO A 20 9.54 18.85 15.62
C PRO A 20 8.09 18.78 16.12
N ASN A 21 7.47 17.60 16.05
CA ASN A 21 6.09 17.36 16.46
C ASN A 21 5.97 16.76 17.86
N GLY A 22 7.08 16.52 18.56
CA GLY A 22 7.06 15.83 19.86
C GLY A 22 6.40 14.44 19.79
N ALA A 23 6.60 13.72 18.68
CA ALA A 23 5.97 12.41 18.44
C ALA A 23 6.65 11.27 19.21
N ILE A 24 7.87 11.46 19.73
CA ILE A 24 8.62 10.42 20.44
C ILE A 24 8.45 10.62 21.94
N GLN A 25 8.03 9.57 22.65
CA GLN A 25 7.86 9.54 24.09
C GLN A 25 8.60 8.36 24.71
N GLU A 26 8.93 8.46 25.98
CA GLU A 26 9.53 7.36 26.75
C GLU A 26 8.46 6.65 27.56
N VAL A 27 8.34 5.34 27.38
CA VAL A 27 7.42 4.45 28.08
C VAL A 27 8.22 3.25 28.56
N GLU A 28 8.25 3.01 29.87
CA GLU A 28 8.95 1.87 30.49
C GLU A 28 10.44 1.77 30.08
N GLY A 29 11.13 2.91 29.95
CA GLY A 29 12.55 2.96 29.57
C GLY A 29 12.84 2.71 28.09
N LYS A 30 11.80 2.62 27.25
CA LYS A 30 11.92 2.52 25.79
C LYS A 30 11.27 3.72 25.12
N HIS A 31 11.84 4.14 24.00
CA HIS A 31 11.22 5.15 23.15
C HIS A 31 10.13 4.54 22.27
N VAL A 32 9.01 5.24 22.15
CA VAL A 32 7.87 4.88 21.30
C VAL A 32 7.50 6.10 20.46
N ILE A 33 7.16 5.88 19.18
CA ILE A 33 6.67 6.94 18.29
C ILE A 33 5.14 6.86 18.25
N ASP A 34 4.50 7.98 18.57
CA ASP A 34 3.08 8.22 18.34
C ASP A 34 2.83 8.41 16.84
N SER A 35 2.13 7.45 16.23
CA SER A 35 1.86 7.41 14.79
C SER A 35 0.93 8.53 14.32
N GLU A 36 0.09 9.09 15.20
CA GLU A 36 -0.81 10.20 14.86
C GLU A 36 -0.05 11.53 14.77
N LYS A 37 1.03 11.67 15.54
CA LYS A 37 1.89 12.87 15.53
C LYS A 37 3.04 12.80 14.54
N CYS A 38 3.43 11.60 14.14
CA CYS A 38 4.55 11.39 13.23
C CYS A 38 4.19 11.75 11.79
N THR A 39 4.79 12.82 11.27
CA THR A 39 4.59 13.31 9.89
C THR A 39 5.74 12.95 8.95
N ASN A 40 6.65 12.08 9.38
CA ASN A 40 7.94 11.80 8.70
C ASN A 40 8.79 13.04 8.44
N CYS A 41 8.56 14.13 9.17
CA CYS A 41 9.16 15.43 8.90
C CYS A 41 8.84 15.99 7.49
N ALA A 42 7.80 15.49 6.79
CA ALA A 42 7.47 15.92 5.44
C ALA A 42 6.96 17.36 5.36
N ASN A 43 6.25 17.82 6.39
CA ASN A 43 5.67 19.16 6.48
C ASN A 43 6.43 20.06 7.46
N THR A 44 7.73 19.82 7.64
CA THR A 44 8.58 20.59 8.56
C THR A 44 9.77 21.17 7.80
N ILE A 45 10.49 22.11 8.41
CA ILE A 45 11.68 22.76 7.81
C ILE A 45 12.76 21.75 7.39
N TYR A 46 12.79 20.58 8.04
CA TYR A 46 13.86 19.62 7.88
C TYR A 46 13.71 18.73 6.65
N THR A 47 12.49 18.47 6.16
CA THR A 47 12.12 17.58 5.01
C THR A 47 12.67 16.14 5.06
N VAL A 48 13.59 15.85 5.98
CA VAL A 48 14.27 14.59 6.22
C VAL A 48 13.97 14.16 7.66
N PRO A 49 13.72 12.86 7.92
CA PRO A 49 13.45 12.33 9.25
C PRO A 49 14.61 12.55 10.23
N GLN A 50 14.44 13.52 11.14
CA GLN A 50 15.50 13.91 12.08
C GLN A 50 15.83 12.79 13.08
N CYS A 51 14.83 12.06 13.55
CA CYS A 51 15.00 10.92 14.47
C CYS A 51 15.93 9.84 13.91
N LYS A 52 15.89 9.58 12.59
CA LYS A 52 16.79 8.65 11.91
C LYS A 52 18.18 9.26 11.71
N ALA A 53 18.25 10.54 11.36
CA ALA A 53 19.52 11.24 11.12
C ALA A 53 20.43 11.30 12.36
N VAL A 54 19.85 11.44 13.56
CA VAL A 54 20.62 11.51 14.82
C VAL A 54 20.80 10.16 15.51
N CYS A 55 20.22 9.07 14.97
CA CYS A 55 20.24 7.77 15.63
C CYS A 55 21.66 7.16 15.57
N PRO A 56 22.35 6.96 16.70
CA PRO A 56 23.73 6.47 16.71
C PRO A 56 23.85 5.02 16.24
N THR A 57 22.78 4.23 16.37
CA THR A 57 22.75 2.84 15.90
C THR A 57 22.32 2.73 14.43
N ALA A 58 21.88 3.83 13.79
CA ALA A 58 21.28 3.91 12.45
C ALA A 58 20.02 3.04 12.21
N SER A 59 19.72 2.12 13.12
CA SER A 59 18.66 1.12 13.04
C SER A 59 17.65 1.21 14.20
N GLY A 60 17.90 2.06 15.20
CA GLY A 60 16.99 2.28 16.32
C GLY A 60 15.67 2.95 15.91
N CYS A 61 15.66 3.69 14.81
CA CYS A 61 14.46 4.30 14.24
C CYS A 61 14.38 3.98 12.74
N VAL A 62 13.36 3.22 12.35
CA VAL A 62 13.18 2.73 10.98
C VAL A 62 11.84 3.18 10.44
N GLU A 63 11.78 3.35 9.12
CA GLU A 63 10.50 3.59 8.44
C GLU A 63 9.67 2.30 8.54
N GLU A 64 8.43 2.39 9.03
CA GLU A 64 7.51 1.27 8.88
C GLU A 64 7.27 1.09 7.38
N SER A 65 7.79 -0.02 6.83
CA SER A 65 7.33 -0.46 5.53
C SER A 65 5.85 -0.81 5.70
N LYS A 66 4.97 0.03 5.15
CA LYS A 66 3.58 -0.39 4.98
C LYS A 66 3.59 -1.74 4.26
N ASP A 67 2.81 -2.66 4.80
CA ASP A 67 2.73 -4.06 4.43
C ASP A 67 2.92 -4.24 2.92
N TYR A 68 3.96 -4.98 2.53
CA TYR A 68 4.29 -5.25 1.12
C TYR A 68 3.06 -5.68 0.33
N TRP A 69 2.18 -6.43 1.00
CA TRP A 69 0.92 -6.92 0.47
C TRP A 69 -0.04 -5.81 0.05
N GLU A 70 -0.17 -4.71 0.80
CA GLU A 70 -1.08 -3.60 0.46
C GLU A 70 -0.65 -2.91 -0.84
N MET A 71 0.64 -2.63 -1.00
CA MET A 71 1.17 -2.05 -2.23
C MET A 71 1.06 -3.01 -3.43
N TRP A 72 1.32 -4.30 -3.17
CA TRP A 72 1.18 -5.35 -4.18
C TRP A 72 -0.27 -5.51 -4.64
N PHE A 73 -1.23 -5.61 -3.70
CA PHE A 73 -2.66 -5.75 -3.99
C PHE A 73 -3.22 -4.53 -4.72
N ALA A 74 -2.82 -3.31 -4.34
CA ALA A 74 -3.22 -2.10 -5.06
C ALA A 74 -2.75 -2.13 -6.53
N THR A 75 -1.53 -2.60 -6.77
CA THR A 75 -0.97 -2.75 -8.12
C THR A 75 -1.70 -3.86 -8.89
N TYR A 76 -1.88 -5.02 -8.27
CA TYR A 76 -2.59 -6.16 -8.83
C TYR A 76 -4.03 -5.80 -9.22
N ASN A 77 -4.80 -5.21 -8.32
CA ASN A 77 -6.19 -4.81 -8.56
C ASN A 77 -6.31 -3.79 -9.69
N ARG A 78 -5.37 -2.84 -9.80
CA ARG A 78 -5.32 -1.88 -10.92
C ARG A 78 -5.08 -2.58 -12.25
N VAL A 79 -4.20 -3.59 -12.30
CA VAL A 79 -3.92 -4.36 -13.52
C VAL A 79 -5.11 -5.25 -13.87
N ILE A 80 -5.71 -5.93 -12.90
CA ILE A 80 -6.91 -6.75 -13.10
C ILE A 80 -8.06 -5.89 -13.63
N ALA A 81 -8.33 -4.72 -13.05
CA ALA A 81 -9.38 -3.82 -13.54
C ALA A 81 -9.19 -3.42 -15.02
N LYS A 82 -7.93 -3.25 -15.46
CA LYS A 82 -7.63 -2.99 -16.89
C LYS A 82 -7.87 -4.21 -17.78
N LEU A 83 -7.66 -5.41 -17.25
CA LEU A 83 -7.84 -6.67 -17.98
C LEU A 83 -9.31 -7.09 -18.04
N THR A 84 -10.07 -6.94 -16.96
CA THR A 84 -11.51 -7.23 -16.93
C THR A 84 -12.32 -6.25 -17.76
N ASN A 85 -11.85 -5.00 -17.93
CA ASN A 85 -12.44 -4.05 -18.89
C ASN A 85 -12.27 -4.46 -20.38
N LYS A 86 -11.61 -5.60 -20.67
CA LYS A 86 -11.54 -6.22 -22.00
C LYS A 86 -12.38 -7.50 -22.14
N GLN A 87 -13.12 -7.92 -21.11
CA GLN A 87 -13.98 -9.12 -21.17
C GLN A 87 -15.16 -9.00 -22.15
N ASP A 88 -15.43 -7.80 -22.67
CA ASP A 88 -16.51 -7.53 -23.62
C ASP A 88 -16.39 -8.28 -24.97
N TYR A 89 -15.20 -8.66 -25.41
CA TYR A 89 -15.03 -9.26 -26.76
C TYR A 89 -15.57 -10.69 -26.84
N TRP A 90 -15.15 -11.58 -25.94
CA TRP A 90 -15.48 -13.00 -26.01
C TRP A 90 -16.95 -13.27 -25.68
N GLU A 91 -17.52 -12.54 -24.72
CA GLU A 91 -18.95 -12.64 -24.39
C GLU A 91 -19.81 -12.19 -25.57
N ARG A 92 -19.50 -11.04 -26.20
CA ARG A 92 -20.23 -10.56 -27.39
C ARG A 92 -20.11 -11.52 -28.56
N TRP A 93 -18.91 -12.05 -28.81
CA TRP A 93 -18.70 -13.03 -29.87
C TRP A 93 -19.51 -14.31 -29.63
N TYR A 94 -19.44 -14.88 -28.42
CA TYR A 94 -20.16 -16.10 -28.06
C TYR A 94 -21.68 -15.91 -28.15
N ASN A 95 -22.20 -14.79 -27.65
CA ASN A 95 -23.62 -14.45 -27.72
C ASN A 95 -24.08 -14.31 -29.18
N THR A 96 -23.28 -13.65 -30.03
CA THR A 96 -23.61 -13.48 -31.46
C THR A 96 -23.58 -14.81 -32.21
N TYR A 97 -22.56 -15.64 -31.96
CA TYR A 97 -22.40 -16.94 -32.61
C TYR A 97 -23.52 -17.91 -32.22
N SER A 98 -23.81 -18.03 -30.92
CA SER A 98 -24.86 -18.92 -30.41
C SER A 98 -26.26 -18.55 -30.92
N GLN A 99 -26.58 -17.25 -31.04
CA GLN A 99 -27.82 -16.79 -31.65
C GLN A 99 -27.95 -17.21 -33.12
N LYS A 100 -26.91 -16.96 -33.93
CA LYS A 100 -26.91 -17.35 -35.35
C LYS A 100 -27.04 -18.86 -35.54
N LEU A 101 -26.37 -19.64 -34.70
CA LEU A 101 -26.49 -21.10 -34.72
C LEU A 101 -27.92 -21.55 -34.39
N ALA A 102 -28.56 -20.95 -33.38
CA ALA A 102 -29.94 -21.26 -33.03
C ALA A 102 -30.92 -20.92 -34.17
N GLU A 103 -30.71 -19.81 -34.88
CA GLU A 103 -31.51 -19.46 -36.07
C GLU A 103 -31.34 -20.48 -37.21
N GLN A 104 -30.10 -20.90 -37.48
CA GLN A 104 -29.80 -21.92 -38.49
C GLN A 104 -30.49 -23.24 -38.17
N LEU A 105 -30.40 -23.69 -36.91
CA LEU A 105 -31.07 -24.91 -36.45
C LEU A 105 -32.60 -24.82 -36.57
N LYS A 106 -33.21 -23.68 -36.20
CA LYS A 106 -34.65 -23.45 -36.40
C LYS A 106 -35.06 -23.50 -37.87
N LYS A 107 -34.25 -22.91 -38.78
CA LYS A 107 -34.50 -22.96 -40.22
C LYS A 107 -34.42 -24.39 -40.77
N GLN A 108 -33.45 -25.18 -40.31
CA GLN A 108 -33.34 -26.59 -40.69
C GLN A 108 -34.52 -27.42 -40.17
N GLN A 109 -34.98 -27.19 -38.95
CA GLN A 109 -36.14 -27.86 -38.37
C GLN A 109 -37.47 -27.49 -39.06
N ALA A 110 -37.60 -26.26 -39.54
CA ALA A 110 -38.79 -25.79 -40.28
C ALA A 110 -38.81 -26.20 -41.76
N ALA A 111 -37.72 -26.76 -42.28
CA ALA A 111 -37.59 -27.23 -43.66
C ALA A 111 -37.83 -28.76 -43.81
N ILE A 112 -38.16 -29.43 -42.71
CA ILE A 112 -38.57 -30.84 -42.62
C ILE A 112 -40.07 -30.88 -42.33
#